data_AF-A0A521SL26-F1
#
_entry.id   AF-A0A521SL26-F1
#
_cell.length_a   1.000
_cell.length_b   1.000
_cell.length_c   1.000
_cell.angle_alpha   90.00
_cell.angle_beta   90.00
_cell.angle_gamma   90.00
#
_symmetry.space_group_name_H-M   'P 1'
#
loop_
_entity.id
_entity.type
_entity.pdbx_description
1 polymer ?
#
loop_
_entity_poly.entity_id
_entity_poly.type
_entity_poly.pdbx_seq_one_letter_code
_entity_poly.pdbx_strand_id
1 'polypeptide(L)'
;MSERRSYSVNMVVNGRNINEVVIDPHYEAKHSDIDDALILELVKYLDGREFLPEEYDREWEYFMLDRIEHQGKLYRLVWCMRDHCLFIGVINCFRR
;
A
#
# COMPACT_ATOMS: atom_id res chain seq x y z
N MET A 1 -7.77 11.51 -16.40
CA MET A 1 -8.65 10.55 -15.72
C MET A 1 -7.82 9.31 -15.53
N SER A 2 -7.15 9.19 -14.39
CA SER A 2 -6.37 8.00 -14.10
C SER A 2 -7.25 7.15 -13.21
N GLU A 3 -7.72 6.02 -13.73
CA GLU A 3 -8.59 5.11 -13.01
C GLU A 3 -7.76 4.38 -11.94
N ARG A 4 -8.36 4.14 -10.76
CA ARG A 4 -7.72 3.33 -9.73
C ARG A 4 -7.52 1.92 -10.29
N ARG A 5 -6.32 1.37 -10.10
CA ARG A 5 -5.99 0.01 -10.57
C ARG A 5 -6.13 -0.96 -9.41
N SER A 6 -6.91 -2.01 -9.61
CA SER A 6 -7.06 -3.08 -8.64
C SER A 6 -6.33 -4.34 -9.09
N TYR A 7 -5.67 -4.98 -8.13
CA TYR A 7 -4.90 -6.20 -8.33
C TYR A 7 -5.31 -7.23 -7.28
N SER A 8 -5.66 -8.44 -7.73
CA SER A 8 -5.96 -9.53 -6.82
C SER A 8 -4.69 -10.05 -6.16
N VAL A 9 -4.72 -10.12 -4.83
CA VAL A 9 -3.65 -10.68 -3.99
C VAL A 9 -4.24 -11.70 -3.03
N ASN A 10 -3.40 -12.41 -2.29
CA ASN A 10 -3.84 -13.21 -1.15
C ASN A 10 -2.79 -13.05 -0.07
N MET A 11 -3.11 -12.24 0.93
CA MET A 11 -2.19 -11.88 2.01
C MET A 11 -2.96 -11.57 3.29
N VAL A 12 -2.26 -11.58 4.41
CA VAL A 12 -2.82 -11.24 5.72
C VAL A 12 -2.07 -10.03 6.28
N VAL A 13 -2.76 -8.92 6.55
CA VAL A 13 -2.15 -7.72 7.12
C VAL A 13 -2.93 -7.32 8.36
N ASN A 14 -2.25 -7.10 9.49
CA ASN A 14 -2.88 -6.81 10.78
C ASN A 14 -3.91 -7.88 11.20
N GLY A 15 -3.65 -9.14 10.87
CA GLY A 15 -4.59 -10.25 11.11
C GLY A 15 -5.84 -10.24 10.22
N ARG A 16 -5.94 -9.35 9.23
CA ARG A 16 -7.06 -9.25 8.30
C ARG A 16 -6.70 -9.88 6.95
N ASN A 17 -7.61 -10.67 6.39
CA ASN A 17 -7.43 -11.23 5.06
C ASN A 17 -7.61 -10.16 4.00
N ILE A 18 -6.61 -9.99 3.14
CA ILE A 18 -6.61 -9.06 2.04
C ILE A 18 -6.54 -9.86 0.73
N ASN A 19 -7.54 -9.64 -0.12
CA ASN A 19 -7.66 -10.26 -1.43
C ASN A 19 -7.45 -9.28 -2.60
N GLU A 20 -7.34 -7.99 -2.31
CA GLU A 20 -7.25 -6.96 -3.34
C GLU A 20 -6.33 -5.80 -2.89
N VAL A 21 -5.51 -5.30 -3.81
CA VAL A 21 -4.73 -4.07 -3.65
C VAL A 21 -5.26 -3.06 -4.66
N VAL A 22 -5.73 -1.92 -4.17
CA VAL A 22 -6.21 -0.81 -4.98
C VAL A 22 -5.16 0.30 -4.96
N ILE A 23 -4.56 0.57 -6.11
CA ILE A 23 -3.51 1.58 -6.26
C ILE A 23 -4.12 2.87 -6.81
N ASP A 24 -3.96 3.97 -6.07
CA ASP A 24 -4.32 5.30 -6.54
C ASP A 24 -3.22 5.85 -7.47
N PRO A 25 -3.53 6.30 -8.70
CA PRO A 25 -2.54 6.76 -9.67
C PRO A 25 -1.91 8.11 -9.32
N HIS A 26 -2.27 8.73 -8.18
CA HIS A 26 -1.72 10.02 -7.75
C HIS A 26 -0.18 10.04 -7.67
N TYR A 27 0.49 8.88 -7.50
CA TYR A 27 1.96 8.80 -7.50
C TYR A 27 2.57 9.01 -8.91
N GLU A 28 1.86 8.65 -9.99
CA GLU A 28 2.37 8.73 -11.38
C GLU A 28 2.68 10.16 -11.82
N ALA A 29 1.96 11.13 -11.26
CA ALA A 29 2.13 12.54 -11.60
C ALA A 29 3.49 13.12 -11.17
N LYS A 30 4.17 12.47 -10.20
CA LYS A 30 5.44 12.96 -9.63
C LYS A 30 6.58 11.95 -9.66
N HIS A 31 6.29 10.66 -9.79
CA HIS A 31 7.28 9.59 -9.68
C HIS A 31 7.17 8.61 -10.85
N SER A 32 7.83 8.91 -11.97
CA SER A 32 7.90 8.02 -13.14
C SER A 32 8.80 6.80 -12.93
N ASP A 33 9.56 6.77 -11.83
CA ASP A 33 10.42 5.65 -11.44
C ASP A 33 9.70 4.59 -10.59
N ILE A 34 8.39 4.75 -10.39
CA ILE A 34 7.54 3.82 -9.65
C ILE A 34 6.47 3.29 -10.58
N ASP A 35 6.29 1.97 -10.58
CA ASP A 35 5.26 1.27 -11.31
C ASP A 35 4.39 0.46 -10.35
N ASP A 36 3.24 -0.01 -10.84
CA ASP A 36 2.35 -0.85 -10.04
C ASP A 36 3.05 -2.14 -9.60
N ALA A 37 3.95 -2.68 -10.43
CA ALA A 37 4.70 -3.90 -10.12
C ALA A 37 5.55 -3.71 -8.86
N LEU A 38 6.31 -2.62 -8.75
CA LEU A 38 7.08 -2.27 -7.57
C LEU A 38 6.16 -2.08 -6.36
N ILE A 39 5.03 -1.38 -6.52
CA ILE A 39 4.07 -1.20 -5.43
C ILE A 39 3.56 -2.55 -4.92
N LEU A 40 3.22 -3.47 -5.82
CA LEU A 40 2.79 -4.83 -5.45
C LEU A 40 3.90 -5.60 -4.73
N GLU A 41 5.15 -5.49 -5.19
CA GLU A 41 6.30 -6.08 -4.49
C GLU A 41 6.47 -5.48 -3.09
N LEU A 42 6.29 -4.17 -2.92
CA LEU A 42 6.37 -3.50 -1.62
C LEU A 42 5.21 -3.91 -0.70
N VAL A 43 4.00 -4.04 -1.23
CA VAL A 43 2.81 -4.48 -0.48
C VAL A 43 3.00 -5.92 0.03
N LYS A 44 3.68 -6.81 -0.71
CA LYS A 44 4.02 -8.15 -0.20
C LYS A 44 4.83 -8.13 1.10
N TYR A 45 5.60 -7.08 1.39
CA TYR A 45 6.30 -6.97 2.68
C TYR A 45 5.35 -6.77 3.86
N LEU A 46 4.11 -6.36 3.61
CA LEU A 46 3.09 -6.22 4.64
C LEU A 46 2.47 -7.58 5.02
N ASP A 47 2.60 -8.59 4.15
CA ASP A 47 2.01 -9.91 4.37
C ASP A 47 2.56 -10.59 5.64
N GLY A 48 1.64 -11.09 6.46
CA GLY A 48 1.89 -11.70 7.76
C GLY A 48 2.37 -10.73 8.84
N ARG A 49 2.38 -9.41 8.59
CA ARG A 49 2.88 -8.41 9.53
C ARG A 49 1.78 -7.56 10.14
N GLU A 50 2.12 -6.97 11.27
CA GLU A 50 1.27 -6.04 12.01
C GLU A 50 1.91 -4.65 12.03
N PHE A 51 1.10 -3.64 11.75
CA PHE A 51 1.46 -2.23 11.74
C PHE A 51 0.45 -1.45 12.55
N LEU A 52 0.92 -0.46 13.29
CA LEU A 52 0.05 0.50 13.95
C LEU A 52 -0.34 1.58 12.94
N PRO A 53 -1.62 1.97 12.87
CA PRO A 53 -2.02 3.09 12.05
C PRO A 53 -1.47 4.40 12.65
N GLU A 54 -1.00 5.26 11.76
CA GLU A 54 -0.52 6.60 12.07
C GLU A 54 -1.69 7.56 12.30
N GLU A 55 -2.80 7.34 11.58
CA GLU A 55 -3.99 8.19 11.62
C GLU A 55 -5.27 7.37 11.42
N TYR A 56 -6.36 7.84 12.01
CA TYR A 56 -7.71 7.31 11.82
C TYR A 56 -8.63 8.41 11.30
N ASP A 57 -9.34 8.15 10.20
CA ASP A 57 -10.43 9.01 9.70
C ASP A 57 -11.70 8.18 9.56
N ARG A 58 -12.61 8.33 10.53
CA ARG A 58 -13.86 7.58 10.62
C ARG A 58 -13.60 6.06 10.62
N GLU A 59 -13.91 5.38 9.52
CA GLU A 59 -13.74 3.93 9.34
C GLU A 59 -12.37 3.58 8.72
N TRP A 60 -11.62 4.58 8.28
CA TRP A 60 -10.34 4.41 7.60
C TRP A 60 -9.18 4.50 8.59
N GLU A 61 -8.27 3.55 8.45
CA GLU A 61 -7.00 3.46 9.16
C GLU A 61 -5.88 3.72 8.16
N TYR A 62 -5.01 4.68 8.46
CA TYR A 62 -3.90 5.07 7.59
C TYR A 62 -2.59 4.60 8.19
N PHE A 63 -1.74 4.04 7.35
CA PHE A 63 -0.48 3.43 7.74
C PHE A 63 0.65 3.99 6.87
N MET A 64 1.84 4.03 7.44
CA MET A 64 3.05 4.45 6.76
C MET A 64 4.20 3.52 7.12
N LEU A 65 4.95 3.09 6.11
CA LEU A 65 6.17 2.32 6.30
C LEU A 65 7.32 3.03 5.58
N ASP A 66 8.23 3.59 6.37
CA ASP A 66 9.21 4.58 5.92
C ASP A 66 10.52 4.03 5.36
N ARG A 67 10.75 2.72 5.51
CA ARG A 67 12.04 2.07 5.24
C ARG A 67 11.86 0.66 4.70
N ILE A 68 11.14 0.54 3.57
CA ILE A 68 11.12 -0.72 2.84
C ILE A 68 12.37 -0.77 1.96
N GLU A 69 13.28 -1.68 2.25
CA GLU A 69 14.45 -1.91 1.40
C GLU A 69 14.09 -2.89 0.28
N HIS A 70 14.20 -2.42 -0.96
CA HIS A 70 13.97 -3.22 -2.15
C HIS A 70 15.06 -2.89 -3.19
N GLN A 71 15.82 -3.91 -3.62
CA GLN A 71 16.93 -3.76 -4.58
C GLN A 71 17.97 -2.68 -4.20
N GLY A 72 18.29 -2.54 -2.91
CA GLY A 72 19.25 -1.55 -2.40
C GLY A 72 18.75 -0.11 -2.42
N LYS A 73 17.45 0.11 -2.66
CA LYS A 73 16.78 1.41 -2.56
C LYS A 73 15.80 1.38 -1.39
N LEU A 74 15.60 2.53 -0.77
CA LEU A 74 14.63 2.70 0.32
C LEU A 74 13.36 3.34 -0.24
N TYR A 75 12.23 2.74 0.12
CA TYR A 75 10.91 3.19 -0.28
C TYR A 75 10.06 3.51 0.93
N ARG A 76 9.20 4.51 0.76
CA ARG A 76 8.09 4.80 1.65
C ARG A 76 6.80 4.35 1.00
N LEU A 77 6.04 3.53 1.71
CA LEU A 77 4.69 3.10 1.33
C LEU A 77 3.68 3.72 2.28
N VAL A 78 2.63 4.32 1.72
CA VAL A 78 1.48 4.86 2.46
C VAL A 78 0.24 4.14 1.96
N TRP A 79 -0.47 3.49 2.87
CA TRP A 79 -1.69 2.75 2.55
C TRP A 79 -2.77 3.00 3.58
N CYS A 80 -4.00 2.69 3.21
CA CYS A 80 -5.12 2.66 4.12
C CYS A 80 -5.84 1.32 4.09
N MET A 81 -6.47 1.03 5.20
CA MET A 81 -7.37 -0.10 5.37
C MET A 81 -8.68 0.43 5.93
N ARG A 82 -9.76 -0.29 5.67
CA ARG A 82 -11.06 -0.02 6.28
C ARG A 82 -11.54 -1.30 6.94
N ASP A 83 -12.23 -1.15 8.07
CA ASP A 83 -12.80 -2.31 8.74
C ASP A 83 -13.82 -3.03 7.81
N HIS A 84 -13.93 -4.35 7.97
CA HIS A 84 -14.73 -5.24 7.11
C HIS A 84 -14.39 -5.25 5.62
N CYS A 85 -13.31 -4.59 5.19
CA CYS A 85 -12.86 -4.60 3.81
C CYS A 85 -11.69 -5.58 3.63
N LEU A 86 -11.75 -6.35 2.53
CA LEU A 86 -10.70 -7.30 2.17
C LEU A 86 -9.68 -6.67 1.21
N PHE A 87 -9.59 -5.34 1.15
CA PHE A 87 -8.65 -4.66 0.26
C PHE A 87 -7.73 -3.70 1.02
N ILE A 88 -6.54 -3.47 0.46
CA ILE A 88 -5.63 -2.39 0.87
C ILE A 88 -5.67 -1.30 -0.19
N GLY A 89 -5.89 -0.07 0.23
CA GLY A 89 -5.74 1.11 -0.64
C GLY A 89 -4.33 1.67 -0.56
N VAL A 90 -3.54 1.56 -1.62
CA VAL A 90 -2.24 2.26 -1.70
C VAL A 90 -2.50 3.70 -2.13
N ILE A 91 -2.22 4.62 -1.22
CA ILE A 91 -2.45 6.06 -1.40
C ILE A 91 -1.24 6.69 -2.08
N ASN A 92 -0.04 6.32 -1.65
CA ASN A 92 1.19 6.88 -2.18
C ASN A 92 2.36 5.93 -1.99
N CYS A 93 3.30 5.96 -2.92
CA CYS A 93 4.55 5.24 -2.86
C CYS A 93 5.64 6.11 -3.47
N PHE A 94 6.74 6.34 -2.75
CA PHE A 94 7.87 7.10 -3.26
C PHE A 94 9.21 6.64 -2.70
N ARG A 95 10.28 6.86 -3.46
CA ARG A 95 11.66 6.58 -3.06
C ARG A 95 12.16 7.64 -2.09
N ARG A 96 12.92 7.21 -1.08
CA ARG A 96 13.64 8.06 -0.12
C ARG A 96 14.98 8.54 -0.69
#